data_AF-A0A9D5QS73-F1
#
_entry.id   AF-A0A9D5QS73-F1
#
_cell.length_a   1.000
_cell.length_b   1.000
_cell.length_c   1.000
_cell.angle_alpha   90.00
_cell.angle_beta   90.00
_cell.angle_gamma   90.00
#
_symmetry.space_group_name_H-M   'P 1'
#
loop_
_entity.id
_entity.type
_entity.pdbx_description
1 polymer ?
#
loop_
_entity_poly.entity_id
_entity_poly.type
_entity_poly.pdbx_seq_one_letter_code
_entity_poly.pdbx_strand_id
1 'polypeptide(L)'
;MPKDIEIRDIYLRLLLRKVEDRLGYTVKTSRDYLALSEAIKSSGSGSLSPTTLKRVWGYVRDTPGKHLSTLDTLSRFAGYPEGFHAFCRACDTEAGIDSGFAEKRMLDVFSLRIGEGVRIYWAPQRMLVLRAYGNCLFEVEESKNSKLKVGTRVRCARIIEGDSLVLDVLDSSGAPSLLYEAGKVNGIAWCKLSEKEPGR
;
A
#
# COMPACT_ATOMS: atom_id res chain seq x y z
N MET A 1 -2.75 10.44 -21.80
CA MET A 1 -1.59 9.53 -21.70
C MET A 1 -1.25 9.35 -20.24
N PRO A 2 -1.52 8.18 -19.64
CA PRO A 2 -1.19 7.94 -18.24
C PRO A 2 0.33 7.88 -18.10
N LYS A 3 0.86 8.80 -17.29
CA LYS A 3 2.27 8.90 -16.90
C LYS A 3 2.60 7.78 -15.92
N ASP A 4 3.75 7.14 -16.13
CA ASP A 4 4.51 6.33 -15.19
C ASP A 4 3.70 5.46 -14.23
N ILE A 5 3.43 4.22 -14.65
CA ILE A 5 3.08 3.15 -13.72
C ILE A 5 4.29 2.98 -12.81
N GLU A 6 4.16 3.40 -11.56
CA GLU A 6 5.08 3.00 -10.51
C GLU A 6 5.04 1.46 -10.43
N ILE A 7 6.06 0.81 -10.98
CA ILE A 7 6.13 -0.66 -11.04
C ILE A 7 6.28 -1.14 -9.61
N ARG A 8 5.15 -1.47 -8.97
CA ARG A 8 5.14 -2.05 -7.62
C ARG A 8 5.94 -3.35 -7.67
N ASP A 9 6.86 -3.52 -6.73
CA ASP A 9 7.73 -4.70 -6.64
C ASP A 9 6.96 -6.03 -6.54
N ILE A 10 5.70 -5.98 -6.12
CA ILE A 10 4.82 -7.15 -6.12
C ILE A 10 4.51 -7.65 -7.53
N TYR A 11 4.19 -6.77 -8.48
CA TYR A 11 3.88 -7.17 -9.86
C TYR A 11 5.11 -7.75 -10.55
N LEU A 12 6.28 -7.17 -10.30
CA LEU A 12 7.53 -7.73 -10.81
C LEU A 12 7.71 -9.17 -10.32
N ARG A 13 7.64 -9.41 -9.00
CA ARG A 13 7.82 -10.76 -8.43
C ARG A 13 6.83 -11.77 -8.97
N LEU A 14 5.56 -11.39 -9.10
CA LEU A 14 4.52 -12.25 -9.67
C LEU A 14 4.78 -12.57 -11.15
N LEU A 15 5.24 -11.59 -11.91
CA LEU A 15 5.59 -11.80 -13.31
C LEU A 15 6.75 -12.79 -13.45
N LEU A 16 7.81 -12.62 -12.66
CA LEU A 16 8.95 -13.54 -12.68
C LEU A 16 8.49 -14.95 -12.29
N ARG A 17 7.61 -15.08 -11.30
CA ARG A 17 7.06 -16.36 -10.91
C ARG A 17 6.26 -17.02 -12.02
N LYS A 18 5.38 -16.27 -12.71
CA LYS A 18 4.60 -16.79 -13.84
C LYS A 18 5.49 -17.23 -15.01
N VAL A 19 6.60 -16.53 -15.26
CA VAL A 19 7.60 -16.95 -16.24
C VAL A 19 8.23 -18.29 -15.84
N GLU A 20 8.62 -18.45 -14.58
CA GLU A 20 9.16 -19.71 -14.05
C GLU A 20 8.14 -20.86 -14.08
N ASP A 21 6.88 -20.59 -13.75
CA ASP A 21 5.79 -21.56 -13.82
C ASP A 21 5.59 -22.06 -15.27
N ARG A 22 5.68 -21.16 -16.27
CA ARG A 22 5.63 -21.53 -17.69
C ARG A 22 6.84 -22.36 -18.13
N LEU A 23 8.02 -22.06 -17.60
CA LEU A 23 9.25 -22.82 -17.89
C LEU A 23 9.27 -24.19 -17.19
N GLY A 24 8.55 -24.36 -16.08
CA GLY A 24 8.58 -25.55 -15.24
C GLY A 24 9.82 -25.63 -14.33
N TYR A 25 10.64 -24.57 -14.24
CA TYR A 25 11.80 -24.50 -13.36
C TYR A 25 12.14 -23.07 -12.94
N THR A 26 12.87 -22.94 -11.83
CA THR A 26 13.35 -21.63 -11.32
C THR A 26 14.62 -21.19 -12.03
N VAL A 27 14.71 -19.92 -12.42
CA VAL A 27 15.86 -19.37 -13.16
C VAL A 27 16.90 -18.83 -12.17
N LYS A 28 18.05 -19.50 -12.05
CA LYS A 28 19.07 -19.15 -11.03
C LYS A 28 20.49 -19.04 -11.56
N THR A 29 20.81 -19.77 -12.63
CA THR A 29 22.18 -19.88 -13.15
C THR A 29 22.35 -19.14 -14.47
N SER A 30 23.60 -18.83 -14.84
CA SER A 30 23.89 -18.24 -16.15
C SER A 30 23.37 -19.07 -17.34
N ARG A 31 23.28 -20.39 -17.19
CA ARG A 31 22.73 -21.30 -18.21
C ARG A 31 21.23 -21.16 -18.32
N ASP A 32 20.53 -20.98 -17.20
CA ASP A 32 19.07 -20.81 -17.18
C ASP A 32 18.67 -19.52 -17.89
N TYR A 33 19.43 -18.43 -17.74
CA TYR A 33 19.17 -17.18 -18.45
C TYR A 33 19.39 -17.27 -19.96
N LEU A 34 20.35 -18.11 -20.40
CA LEU A 34 20.54 -18.41 -21.82
C LEU A 34 19.34 -19.19 -22.37
N ALA A 35 18.91 -20.23 -21.64
CA ALA A 35 17.75 -21.03 -22.00
C ALA A 35 16.45 -20.19 -22.04
N LEU A 36 16.24 -19.31 -21.06
CA LEU A 36 15.09 -18.41 -21.04
C LEU A 36 15.14 -17.41 -22.20
N SER A 37 16.32 -16.85 -22.52
CA SER A 37 16.49 -15.94 -23.66
C SER A 37 16.09 -16.62 -24.97
N GLU A 38 16.48 -17.88 -25.16
CA GLU A 38 16.12 -18.66 -26.33
C GLU A 38 14.62 -19.00 -26.34
N ALA A 39 14.07 -19.45 -25.21
CA ALA A 39 12.65 -19.76 -25.09
C ALA A 39 11.74 -18.57 -25.42
N ILE A 40 12.09 -17.35 -24.98
CA ILE A 40 11.36 -16.12 -25.30
C ILE A 40 11.39 -15.82 -26.81
N LYS A 41 12.53 -16.06 -27.47
CA LYS A 41 12.66 -15.87 -28.91
C LYS A 41 11.85 -16.90 -29.68
N SER A 42 11.98 -18.18 -29.31
CA SER A 42 11.27 -19.27 -29.96
C SER A 42 9.75 -19.18 -29.79
N SER A 43 9.26 -18.55 -28.72
CA SER A 43 7.83 -18.33 -28.51
C SER A 43 7.25 -17.17 -29.34
N GLY A 44 8.07 -16.38 -30.03
CA GLY A 44 7.64 -15.19 -30.77
C GLY A 44 7.23 -14.01 -29.88
N SER A 45 7.51 -14.05 -28.57
CA SER A 45 7.09 -13.00 -27.62
C SER A 45 7.99 -11.75 -27.64
N GLY A 46 9.12 -11.84 -28.33
CA GLY A 46 10.13 -10.79 -28.46
C GLY A 46 11.54 -11.36 -28.34
N SER A 47 12.50 -10.52 -27.96
CA SER A 47 13.88 -10.95 -27.71
C SER A 47 14.46 -10.16 -26.53
N LEU A 48 14.98 -10.86 -25.54
CA LEU A 48 15.71 -10.28 -24.41
C LEU A 48 17.07 -10.96 -24.29
N SER A 49 18.13 -10.18 -24.06
CA SER A 49 19.46 -10.74 -23.84
C SER A 49 19.55 -11.41 -22.46
N PRO A 50 20.42 -12.41 -22.29
CA PRO A 50 20.69 -13.02 -20.98
C PRO A 50 21.15 -11.99 -19.93
N THR A 51 21.85 -10.92 -20.35
CA THR A 51 22.29 -9.85 -19.46
C THR A 51 21.13 -9.00 -18.94
N THR A 52 20.14 -8.70 -19.79
CA THR A 52 18.90 -8.03 -19.36
C THR A 52 18.11 -8.89 -18.39
N LEU A 53 17.95 -10.18 -18.68
CA LEU A 53 17.25 -11.12 -17.80
C LEU A 53 17.92 -11.24 -16.43
N LYS A 54 19.26 -11.34 -16.40
CA LYS A 54 20.03 -11.34 -15.14
C LYS A 54 19.79 -10.10 -14.28
N ARG A 55 19.68 -8.92 -14.89
CA ARG A 55 19.37 -7.66 -14.17
C ARG A 55 17.96 -7.66 -13.60
N VAL A 56 16.97 -8.13 -14.38
CA VAL A 56 15.57 -8.21 -13.93
C VAL A 56 15.40 -9.16 -12.75
N TRP A 57 16.10 -10.29 -12.76
CA TRP A 57 16.12 -11.27 -11.66
C TRP A 57 17.01 -10.86 -10.46
N GLY A 58 17.71 -9.72 -10.53
CA GLY A 58 18.63 -9.28 -9.48
C GLY A 58 19.91 -10.12 -9.34
N TYR A 59 20.26 -10.91 -10.36
CA TYR A 59 21.48 -11.73 -10.39
C TYR A 59 22.75 -10.86 -10.43
N VAL A 60 22.66 -9.65 -11.01
CA VAL A 60 23.74 -8.66 -11.04
C VAL A 60 23.27 -7.40 -10.32
N ARG A 61 24.12 -6.82 -9.45
CA ARG A 61 23.81 -5.67 -8.58
C ARG A 61 23.77 -4.31 -9.30
N ASP A 62 23.61 -4.32 -10.62
CA ASP A 62 23.62 -3.13 -11.46
C ASP A 62 22.20 -2.53 -11.59
N THR A 63 22.04 -1.37 -12.25
CA THR A 63 20.75 -0.64 -12.37
C THR A 63 19.56 -1.57 -12.65
N PRO A 64 18.42 -1.42 -11.92
CA PRO A 64 17.29 -2.35 -12.04
C PRO A 64 16.78 -2.40 -13.48
N GLY A 65 16.80 -3.57 -14.10
CA GLY A 65 16.32 -3.79 -15.47
C GLY A 65 14.80 -3.68 -15.65
N LYS A 66 14.12 -2.81 -14.90
CA LYS A 66 12.66 -2.66 -14.84
C LYS A 66 12.10 -1.81 -15.98
N HIS A 67 12.72 -1.83 -17.16
CA HIS A 67 12.19 -1.09 -18.30
C HIS A 67 10.86 -1.71 -18.75
N LEU A 68 9.85 -0.86 -19.02
CA LEU A 68 8.51 -1.32 -19.40
C LEU A 68 8.54 -2.28 -20.60
N SER A 69 9.39 -2.02 -21.59
CA SER A 69 9.57 -2.90 -22.75
C SER A 69 10.05 -4.31 -22.38
N THR A 70 10.90 -4.43 -21.35
CA THR A 70 11.36 -5.72 -20.84
C THR A 70 10.23 -6.46 -20.15
N LEU A 71 9.44 -5.75 -19.34
CA LEU A 71 8.28 -6.31 -18.65
C LEU A 71 7.18 -6.72 -19.64
N ASP A 72 6.98 -5.96 -20.71
CA ASP A 72 6.04 -6.31 -21.79
C ASP A 72 6.43 -7.61 -22.47
N THR A 73 7.70 -7.77 -22.85
CA THR A 73 8.18 -9.02 -23.46
C THR A 73 8.02 -10.22 -22.51
N LEU A 74 8.36 -10.06 -21.23
CA LEU A 74 8.14 -11.11 -20.22
C LEU A 74 6.66 -11.41 -20.01
N SER A 75 5.79 -10.41 -20.07
CA SER A 75 4.34 -10.58 -19.92
C SER A 75 3.73 -11.34 -21.09
N ARG A 76 4.14 -10.99 -22.32
CA ARG A 76 3.76 -11.77 -23.53
C ARG A 76 4.25 -13.20 -23.43
N PHE A 77 5.49 -13.40 -22.98
CA PHE A 77 6.01 -14.73 -22.70
C PHE A 77 5.24 -15.42 -21.58
N ALA A 78 4.70 -14.73 -20.58
CA ALA A 78 3.88 -15.34 -19.54
C ALA A 78 2.44 -15.64 -19.97
N GLY A 79 2.05 -15.31 -21.21
CA GLY A 79 0.70 -15.56 -21.75
C GLY A 79 -0.21 -14.33 -21.79
N TYR A 80 0.32 -13.12 -21.55
CA TYR A 80 -0.41 -11.85 -21.58
C TYR A 80 -0.01 -11.03 -22.82
N PRO A 81 -0.68 -11.20 -23.98
CA PRO A 81 -0.24 -10.63 -25.27
C PRO A 81 -0.26 -9.09 -25.29
N GLU A 82 -1.17 -8.51 -24.52
CA GLU A 82 -1.37 -7.07 -24.32
C GLU A 82 -0.25 -6.41 -23.48
N GLY A 83 0.70 -7.18 -22.96
CA GLY A 83 1.86 -6.67 -22.21
C GLY A 83 1.64 -6.54 -20.70
N PHE A 84 2.53 -5.79 -20.04
CA PHE A 84 2.66 -5.75 -18.59
C PHE A 84 1.44 -5.16 -17.88
N HIS A 85 0.79 -4.17 -18.50
CA HIS A 85 -0.41 -3.58 -17.90
C HIS A 85 -1.57 -4.59 -17.83
N ALA A 86 -1.72 -5.45 -18.85
CA ALA A 86 -2.73 -6.49 -18.81
C ALA A 86 -2.43 -7.55 -17.76
N PHE A 87 -1.16 -7.88 -17.56
CA PHE A 87 -0.70 -8.73 -16.48
C PHE A 87 -1.04 -8.14 -15.11
N CYS A 88 -0.76 -6.85 -14.87
CA CYS A 88 -1.09 -6.20 -13.60
C CYS A 88 -2.59 -6.28 -13.29
N ARG A 89 -3.44 -5.93 -14.27
CA ARG A 89 -4.91 -6.03 -14.10
C ARG A 89 -5.35 -7.45 -13.77
N ALA A 90 -4.82 -8.45 -14.46
CA ALA A 90 -5.14 -9.85 -14.17
C ALA A 90 -4.72 -10.23 -12.75
N CYS A 91 -3.55 -9.78 -12.28
CA CYS A 91 -3.10 -10.01 -10.91
C CYS A 91 -4.00 -9.33 -9.87
N ASP A 92 -4.46 -8.11 -10.15
CA ASP A 92 -5.39 -7.40 -9.27
C ASP A 92 -6.72 -8.17 -9.13
N THR A 93 -7.17 -8.81 -10.22
CA THR A 93 -8.44 -9.55 -10.27
C THR A 93 -8.33 -10.98 -9.72
N GLU A 94 -7.29 -11.74 -10.10
CA GLU A 94 -7.13 -13.18 -9.78
C GLU A 94 -6.48 -13.43 -8.43
N ALA A 95 -5.48 -12.62 -8.05
CA ALA A 95 -4.71 -12.84 -6.83
C ALA A 95 -5.23 -12.02 -5.63
N GLY A 96 -6.36 -11.30 -5.80
CA GLY A 96 -6.89 -10.42 -4.76
C GLY A 96 -5.87 -9.40 -4.26
N ILE A 97 -4.92 -8.99 -5.12
CA ILE A 97 -3.90 -7.98 -4.72
C ILE A 97 -4.57 -6.65 -4.38
N ASP A 98 -5.77 -6.43 -4.92
CA ASP A 98 -6.64 -5.30 -4.62
C ASP A 98 -7.56 -5.54 -3.41
N SER A 99 -7.67 -6.77 -2.89
CA SER A 99 -8.48 -7.09 -1.71
C SER A 99 -8.01 -8.35 -0.98
N GLY A 100 -7.59 -8.19 0.27
CA GLY A 100 -7.14 -9.30 1.12
C GLY A 100 -7.40 -9.04 2.60
N PHE A 101 -7.39 -10.11 3.39
CA PHE A 101 -7.40 -10.00 4.85
C PHE A 101 -6.02 -9.57 5.33
N ALA A 102 -5.94 -8.44 6.04
CA ALA A 102 -4.71 -7.96 6.65
C ALA A 102 -4.83 -8.06 8.17
N GLU A 103 -3.88 -8.73 8.81
CA GLU A 103 -3.71 -8.69 10.26
C GLU A 103 -3.07 -7.37 10.65
N LYS A 104 -3.91 -6.34 10.80
CA LYS A 104 -3.50 -5.02 11.31
C LYS A 104 -4.05 -4.78 12.70
N ARG A 105 -3.30 -4.03 13.49
CA ARG A 105 -3.79 -3.53 14.78
C ARG A 105 -4.84 -2.44 14.54
N MET A 106 -6.09 -2.79 14.81
CA MET A 106 -7.26 -1.91 14.63
C MET A 106 -7.83 -1.51 15.99
N LEU A 107 -8.21 -0.25 16.12
CA LEU A 107 -9.05 0.18 17.24
C LEU A 107 -10.51 0.07 16.82
N ASP A 108 -11.28 -0.73 17.55
CA ASP A 108 -12.73 -0.71 17.44
C ASP A 108 -13.27 0.56 18.10
N VAL A 109 -13.57 1.55 17.27
CA VAL A 109 -14.10 2.86 17.70
C VAL A 109 -15.48 2.72 18.36
N PHE A 110 -16.27 1.72 17.99
CA PHE A 110 -17.59 1.50 18.57
C PHE A 110 -17.52 0.99 20.01
N SER A 111 -16.40 0.35 20.37
CA SER A 111 -16.15 -0.13 21.74
C SER A 111 -15.67 0.97 22.70
N LEU A 112 -15.35 2.18 22.19
CA LEU A 112 -14.84 3.26 23.03
C LEU A 112 -15.93 3.88 23.88
N ARG A 113 -15.66 4.01 25.18
CA ARG A 113 -16.55 4.69 26.12
C ARG A 113 -16.37 6.20 26.01
N ILE A 114 -17.44 6.93 26.35
CA ILE A 114 -17.38 8.39 26.52
C ILE A 114 -16.29 8.72 27.55
N GLY A 115 -15.41 9.66 27.20
CA GLY A 115 -14.27 10.04 28.03
C GLY A 115 -12.98 9.28 27.74
N GLU A 116 -13.01 8.16 27.03
CA GLU A 116 -11.77 7.49 26.60
C GLU A 116 -11.01 8.34 25.58
N GLY A 117 -9.69 8.39 25.72
CA GLY A 117 -8.80 9.12 24.83
C GLY A 117 -8.05 8.17 23.92
N VAL A 118 -7.84 8.55 22.67
CA VAL A 118 -6.88 7.91 21.78
C VAL A 118 -5.86 8.95 21.31
N ARG A 119 -4.59 8.60 21.40
CA ARG A 119 -3.51 9.42 20.86
C ARG A 119 -3.01 8.82 19.55
N ILE A 120 -2.84 9.70 18.56
CA ILE A 120 -2.53 9.34 17.19
C ILE A 120 -1.28 10.10 16.76
N TYR A 121 -0.37 9.43 16.06
CA TYR A 121 0.91 9.96 15.62
C TYR A 121 1.15 9.71 14.14
N TRP A 122 1.76 10.66 13.44
CA TRP A 122 2.22 10.47 12.07
C TRP A 122 3.32 11.46 11.66
N ALA A 123 3.95 11.20 10.52
CA ALA A 123 5.07 11.98 10.03
C ALA A 123 4.67 13.36 9.44
N PRO A 124 5.55 14.37 9.52
CA PRO A 124 6.70 14.45 10.42
C PRO A 124 6.26 14.99 11.80
N GLN A 125 6.53 14.24 12.87
CA GLN A 125 6.34 14.67 14.27
C GLN A 125 4.97 15.32 14.56
N ARG A 126 3.90 14.76 13.99
CA ARG A 126 2.52 15.22 14.20
C ARG A 126 1.82 14.33 15.21
N MET A 127 0.93 14.94 16.00
CA MET A 127 0.20 14.24 17.04
C MET A 127 -1.18 14.86 17.26
N LEU A 128 -2.18 14.01 17.47
CA LEU A 128 -3.50 14.39 17.98
C LEU A 128 -3.85 13.53 19.20
N VAL A 129 -4.55 14.14 20.15
CA VAL A 129 -5.34 13.40 21.14
C VAL A 129 -6.81 13.64 20.82
N LEU A 130 -7.54 12.54 20.58
CA LEU A 130 -8.98 12.55 20.35
C LEU A 130 -9.68 12.00 21.59
N ARG A 131 -10.64 12.74 22.13
CA ARG A 131 -11.46 12.35 23.27
C ARG A 131 -12.83 11.92 22.77
N ALA A 132 -13.22 10.67 23.05
CA ALA A 132 -14.51 10.14 22.61
C ALA A 132 -15.66 10.76 23.39
N TYR A 133 -16.74 11.11 22.69
CA TYR A 133 -18.01 11.52 23.30
C TYR A 133 -19.22 10.72 22.78
N GLY A 134 -18.95 9.52 22.24
CA GLY A 134 -19.95 8.54 21.81
C GLY A 134 -20.23 8.56 20.31
N ASN A 135 -20.89 7.52 19.79
CA ASN A 135 -21.30 7.41 18.37
C ASN A 135 -20.19 7.69 17.35
N CYS A 136 -18.96 7.24 17.63
CA CYS A 136 -17.79 7.46 16.78
C CYS A 136 -17.40 8.94 16.62
N LEU A 137 -17.85 9.79 17.55
CA LEU A 137 -17.57 11.20 17.59
C LEU A 137 -16.49 11.51 18.63
N PHE A 138 -15.62 12.44 18.25
CA PHE A 138 -14.48 12.83 19.04
C PHE A 138 -14.27 14.34 19.03
N GLU A 139 -13.70 14.84 20.11
CA GLU A 139 -13.19 16.20 20.19
C GLU A 139 -11.66 16.16 20.23
N VAL A 140 -11.01 17.06 19.49
CA VAL A 140 -9.56 17.21 19.52
C VAL A 140 -9.16 17.86 20.84
N GLU A 141 -8.58 17.08 21.75
CA GLU A 141 -8.13 17.53 23.07
C GLU A 141 -6.71 18.13 23.00
N GLU A 142 -5.82 17.53 22.21
CA GLU A 142 -4.47 18.06 21.96
C GLU A 142 -4.14 17.98 20.47
N SER A 143 -3.38 18.96 19.97
CA SER A 143 -2.91 19.00 18.59
C SER A 143 -1.50 19.55 18.51
N LYS A 144 -0.58 18.79 17.89
CA LYS A 144 0.80 19.20 17.64
C LYS A 144 1.14 19.00 16.16
N ASN A 145 1.62 20.05 15.52
CA ASN A 145 2.01 20.08 14.10
C ASN A 145 0.91 19.59 13.13
N SER A 146 -0.36 19.66 13.53
CA SER A 146 -1.53 19.29 12.74
C SER A 146 -2.32 20.53 12.30
N LYS A 147 -3.13 20.38 11.24
CA LYS A 147 -4.05 21.42 10.77
C LYS A 147 -5.33 21.51 11.60
N LEU A 148 -5.66 20.45 12.35
CA LEU A 148 -6.82 20.44 13.24
C LEU A 148 -6.50 21.20 14.52
N LYS A 149 -7.43 22.06 14.97
CA LYS A 149 -7.29 22.84 16.19
C LYS A 149 -7.91 22.10 17.37
N VAL A 150 -7.44 22.39 18.59
CA VAL A 150 -8.08 21.93 19.83
C VAL A 150 -9.53 22.41 19.87
N GLY A 151 -10.45 21.56 20.36
CA GLY A 151 -11.89 21.78 20.37
C GLY A 151 -12.61 21.46 19.05
N THR A 152 -11.87 21.10 17.98
CA THR A 152 -12.49 20.67 16.73
C THR A 152 -13.22 19.36 16.94
N ARG A 153 -14.49 19.30 16.50
CA ARG A 153 -15.28 18.06 16.52
C ARG A 153 -15.06 17.28 15.24
N VAL A 154 -14.82 15.99 15.39
CA VAL A 154 -14.58 15.08 14.28
C VAL A 154 -15.36 13.78 14.45
N ARG A 155 -15.68 13.13 13.34
CA ARG A 155 -16.20 11.76 13.29
C ARG A 155 -15.16 10.85 12.65
N CYS A 156 -14.99 9.66 13.21
CA CYS A 156 -14.07 8.66 12.69
C CYS A 156 -14.67 7.26 12.78
N ALA A 157 -14.74 6.53 11.67
CA ALA A 157 -15.31 5.19 11.66
C ALA A 157 -14.31 4.10 12.10
N ARG A 158 -13.03 4.27 11.78
CA ARG A 158 -11.98 3.27 12.02
C ARG A 158 -10.63 3.94 12.21
N ILE A 159 -9.82 3.38 13.12
CA ILE A 159 -8.43 3.76 13.32
C ILE A 159 -7.59 2.49 13.14
N ILE A 160 -6.76 2.46 12.11
CA ILE A 160 -5.98 1.29 11.71
C ILE A 160 -4.52 1.68 11.68
N GLU A 161 -3.69 0.96 12.42
CA GLU A 161 -2.25 1.21 12.45
C GLU A 161 -1.62 0.92 11.08
N GLY A 162 -0.79 1.84 10.60
CA GLY A 162 -0.14 1.78 9.29
C GLY A 162 -0.97 2.31 8.11
N ASP A 163 -2.24 2.64 8.30
CA ASP A 163 -3.10 3.23 7.26
C ASP A 163 -3.33 4.73 7.48
N SER A 164 -3.81 5.43 6.44
CA SER A 164 -4.22 6.82 6.60
C SER A 164 -5.45 6.90 7.49
N LEU A 165 -5.50 7.95 8.30
CA LEU A 165 -6.65 8.26 9.13
C LEU A 165 -7.52 9.28 8.42
N VAL A 166 -8.79 8.93 8.21
CA VAL A 166 -9.79 9.83 7.65
C VAL A 166 -10.74 10.28 8.75
N LEU A 167 -10.88 11.61 8.88
CA LEU A 167 -11.74 12.28 9.85
C LEU A 167 -12.71 13.19 9.12
N ASP A 168 -14.01 13.05 9.40
CA ASP A 168 -14.98 14.07 9.01
C ASP A 168 -14.94 15.19 10.04
N VAL A 169 -14.61 16.41 9.62
CA VAL A 169 -14.65 17.60 10.47
C VAL A 169 -16.07 18.14 10.49
N LEU A 170 -16.63 18.29 11.69
CA LEU A 170 -18.02 18.67 11.89
C LEU A 170 -18.16 20.18 12.08
N ASP A 171 -19.21 20.75 11.52
CA ASP A 171 -19.60 22.14 11.78
C ASP A 171 -20.37 22.31 13.09
N SER A 172 -20.88 23.52 13.36
CA SER A 172 -21.67 23.82 14.56
C SER A 172 -23.00 23.09 14.64
N SER A 173 -23.55 22.62 13.50
CA SER A 173 -24.77 21.81 13.45
C SER A 173 -24.49 20.32 13.66
N GLY A 174 -23.21 19.91 13.63
CA GLY A 174 -22.78 18.52 13.69
C GLY A 174 -22.72 17.82 12.34
N ALA A 175 -22.88 18.56 11.23
CA ALA A 175 -22.79 18.02 9.88
C ALA A 175 -21.33 17.96 9.40
N PRO A 176 -20.92 16.93 8.63
CA PRO A 176 -19.62 16.90 7.98
C PRO A 176 -19.42 18.08 7.03
N SER A 177 -18.42 18.90 7.29
CA SER A 177 -18.08 20.09 6.51
C SER A 177 -16.83 19.90 5.66
N LEU A 178 -15.84 19.16 6.17
CA LEU A 178 -14.55 18.95 5.53
C LEU A 178 -14.04 17.54 5.82
N LEU A 179 -13.29 16.98 4.88
CA LEU A 179 -12.56 15.73 5.08
C LEU A 179 -11.11 16.05 5.45
N TYR A 180 -10.66 15.58 6.60
CA TYR A 180 -9.27 15.65 7.00
C TYR A 180 -8.62 14.27 6.92
N GLU A 181 -7.50 14.18 6.20
CA GLU A 181 -6.73 12.94 6.07
C GLU A 181 -5.33 13.10 6.64
N ALA A 182 -5.01 12.30 7.67
CA ALA A 182 -3.70 12.21 8.31
C ALA A 182 -2.96 10.93 7.87
N GLY A 183 -1.63 10.98 7.88
CA GLY A 183 -0.82 9.79 7.59
C GLY A 183 -0.84 9.31 6.13
N LYS A 184 -1.13 10.16 5.13
CA LYS A 184 -1.26 9.76 3.71
C LYS A 184 -0.12 8.90 3.14
N VAL A 185 1.12 9.13 3.59
CA VAL A 185 2.32 8.46 3.02
C VAL A 185 2.75 7.24 3.83
N ASN A 186 2.78 7.34 5.15
CA ASN A 186 3.33 6.30 6.05
C ASN A 186 2.31 5.77 7.06
N GLY A 187 1.03 6.11 6.89
CA GLY A 187 -0.03 5.81 7.83
C GLY A 187 0.06 6.55 9.16
N ILE A 188 -0.72 6.06 10.11
CA ILE A 188 -0.75 6.51 11.50
C ILE A 188 -0.33 5.39 12.47
N ALA A 189 0.17 5.78 13.63
CA ALA A 189 0.29 4.91 14.81
C ALA A 189 -0.64 5.44 15.92
N TRP A 190 -1.09 4.57 16.81
CA TRP A 190 -2.04 4.97 17.86
C TRP A 190 -1.89 4.21 19.18
N CYS A 191 -2.23 4.87 20.29
CA CYS A 191 -2.35 4.24 21.60
C CYS A 191 -3.61 4.75 22.34
N LYS A 192 -4.29 3.85 23.05
CA LYS A 192 -5.34 4.24 24.00
C LYS A 192 -4.69 4.97 25.17
N LEU A 193 -5.34 6.02 25.64
CA LEU A 193 -5.00 6.70 26.87
C LEU A 193 -5.77 6.02 28.00
N SER A 194 -5.08 5.66 29.08
CA SER A 194 -5.75 5.33 30.34
C SER A 194 -6.56 6.54 30.79
N GLU A 195 -7.71 6.29 31.43
CA GLU A 195 -8.44 7.35 32.13
C GLU A 195 -7.45 8.12 33.00
N LYS A 196 -7.41 9.45 32.85
CA LYS A 196 -6.81 10.27 33.89
C LYS A 196 -7.69 10.05 35.11
N GLU A 197 -7.13 9.56 36.21
CA GLU A 197 -7.75 9.78 37.52
C GLU A 197 -8.09 11.27 37.59
N PRO A 198 -9.34 11.65 37.90
CA PRO A 198 -9.69 13.05 38.08
C PRO A 198 -8.73 13.62 39.13
N GLY A 199 -8.00 14.66 38.75
CA GLY A 199 -6.93 15.23 39.54
C GLY A 199 -7.37 15.61 40.95
N ARG A 200 -6.45 15.41 41.88
CA ARG A 200 -6.40 16.15 43.15
C ARG A 200 -6.35 17.65 42.90
#